data_AF-Q1H0B2-F1
#
_entry.id   AF-Q1H0B2-F1
#
_cell.length_a   1.000
_cell.length_b   1.000
_cell.length_c   1.000
_cell.angle_alpha   90.00
_cell.angle_beta   90.00
_cell.angle_gamma   90.00
#
_symmetry.space_group_name_H-M   'P 1'
#
loop_
_entity.id
_entity.type
_entity.pdbx_description
1 polymer ?
#
loop_
_entity_poly.entity_id
_entity_poly.type
_entity_poly.pdbx_seq_one_letter_code
_entity_poly.pdbx_strand_id
1 'polypeptide(L)'
;MQPQPKPKMSPLSAILFGSRWLQLPLYLGLIAAQVIYVIHFMKELAHLIERLPQLQEADIMLMVLGLIDVVMISNLLIMVIIGGYETFVSRLNIKGHPDEPDWLSHVNANLLKVKLAMSIIGISSIHLLKTFINVENLDEKTLIWQTIIHMAFIASAVSIAWIDRIMSHSGAPKAH
;
A
#
# COMPACT_ATOMS: atom_id res chain seq x y z
N MET A 1 26.30 40.75 -7.71
CA MET A 1 26.14 39.41 -8.31
C MET A 1 25.22 39.55 -9.52
N GLN A 2 25.71 39.25 -10.73
CA GLN A 2 24.85 39.24 -11.92
C GLN A 2 23.98 37.97 -11.90
N PRO A 3 22.67 38.05 -12.18
CA PRO A 3 21.81 36.87 -12.22
C PRO A 3 22.23 36.00 -13.41
N GLN A 4 22.60 34.75 -13.16
CA GLN A 4 22.93 33.81 -14.22
C GLN A 4 21.68 33.51 -15.09
N PRO A 5 21.81 33.50 -16.43
CA PRO A 5 20.68 33.21 -17.31
C PRO A 5 20.20 31.77 -17.12
N LYS A 6 18.90 31.59 -16.85
CA LYS A 6 18.29 30.26 -16.73
C LYS A 6 18.51 29.49 -18.04
N PRO A 7 19.11 28.28 -18.02
CA PRO A 7 19.33 27.51 -19.23
C PRO A 7 17.99 27.19 -19.90
N LYS A 8 17.88 27.46 -21.21
CA LYS A 8 16.68 27.15 -21.99
C LYS A 8 16.55 25.62 -22.09
N MET A 9 15.44 25.06 -21.61
CA MET A 9 15.19 23.63 -21.67
C MET A 9 14.96 23.19 -23.13
N SER A 10 15.61 22.11 -23.55
CA SER A 10 15.36 21.48 -24.86
C SER A 10 13.88 21.06 -24.97
N PRO A 11 13.22 21.18 -26.14
CA PRO A 11 11.82 20.79 -26.32
C PRO A 11 11.54 19.34 -25.89
N LEU A 12 12.49 18.43 -26.13
CA LEU A 12 12.44 17.03 -25.68
C LEU A 12 12.43 16.91 -24.15
N SER A 13 13.28 17.68 -23.46
CA SER A 13 13.31 17.73 -22.00
C SER A 13 12.01 18.32 -21.43
N ALA A 14 11.44 19.35 -22.07
CA ALA A 14 10.17 19.95 -21.64
C ALA A 14 9.01 18.94 -21.72
N ILE A 15 8.94 18.15 -22.78
CA ILE A 15 7.92 17.09 -22.94
C ILE A 15 8.12 15.98 -21.91
N LEU A 16 9.36 15.49 -21.73
CA LEU A 16 9.67 14.45 -20.74
C LEU A 16 9.35 14.91 -19.32
N PHE A 17 9.71 16.14 -18.93
CA PHE A 17 9.37 16.69 -17.62
C PHE A 17 7.86 16.95 -17.46
N GLY A 18 7.19 17.42 -18.52
CA GLY A 18 5.74 17.66 -18.51
C GLY A 18 4.91 16.39 -18.37
N SER A 19 5.40 15.24 -18.89
CA SER A 19 4.70 13.95 -18.83
C SER A 19 4.34 13.49 -17.41
N ARG A 20 5.06 13.97 -16.39
CA ARG A 20 4.79 13.70 -14.97
C ARG A 20 3.36 14.10 -14.56
N TRP A 21 2.82 15.17 -15.15
CA TRP A 21 1.46 15.64 -14.86
C TRP A 21 0.38 14.69 -15.35
N LEU A 22 0.68 13.78 -16.28
CA LEU A 22 -0.26 12.74 -16.70
C LEU A 22 -0.62 11.77 -15.56
N GLN A 23 0.22 11.66 -14.53
CA GLN A 23 -0.07 10.83 -13.37
C GLN A 23 -1.07 11.48 -12.41
N LEU A 24 -1.19 12.81 -12.40
CA LEU A 24 -2.13 13.52 -11.53
C LEU A 24 -3.59 13.03 -11.68
N PRO A 25 -4.17 12.91 -12.90
CA PRO A 25 -5.52 12.38 -13.05
C PRO A 25 -5.65 10.92 -12.62
N LEU A 26 -4.59 10.12 -12.72
CA LEU A 26 -4.60 8.73 -12.22
C LEU A 26 -4.72 8.71 -10.68
N TYR A 27 -3.97 9.56 -9.99
CA TYR A 27 -4.09 9.69 -8.53
C TYR A 27 -5.45 10.22 -8.09
N LEU A 28 -6.04 11.16 -8.84
CA LEU A 28 -7.42 11.61 -8.61
C LEU A 28 -8.42 10.46 -8.79
N GLY A 29 -8.23 9.62 -9.81
CA GLY A 29 -9.02 8.40 -9.99
C GLY A 29 -8.91 7.42 -8.82
N LEU A 30 -7.70 7.22 -8.29
CA LEU A 30 -7.49 6.38 -7.11
C LEU A 30 -8.14 6.97 -5.84
N ILE A 31 -8.15 8.29 -5.67
CA ILE A 31 -8.88 8.96 -4.58
C ILE A 31 -10.39 8.74 -4.74
N ALA A 32 -10.93 8.84 -5.95
CA ALA A 32 -12.34 8.55 -6.21
C ALA A 32 -12.68 7.08 -5.88
N ALA A 33 -11.82 6.14 -6.26
CA ALA A 33 -11.94 4.73 -5.88
C ALA A 33 -11.92 4.55 -4.35
N GLN A 34 -11.04 5.27 -3.66
CA GLN A 34 -10.97 5.28 -2.19
C GLN A 34 -12.30 5.73 -1.56
N VAL A 35 -12.95 6.76 -2.12
CA VAL A 35 -14.28 7.20 -1.66
C VAL A 35 -15.35 6.11 -1.87
N ILE A 36 -15.30 5.41 -3.00
CA ILE A 36 -16.21 4.27 -3.25
C ILE A 36 -16.01 3.16 -2.22
N TYR A 37 -14.76 2.84 -1.86
CA TYR A 37 -14.46 1.88 -0.79
C TYR A 37 -15.00 2.31 0.57
N VAL A 38 -14.94 3.60 0.92
CA VAL A 38 -15.55 4.11 2.16
C VAL A 38 -17.07 3.91 2.15
N ILE A 39 -17.74 4.19 1.03
CA ILE A 39 -19.17 3.96 0.90
C ILE A 39 -19.50 2.47 1.02
N HIS A 40 -18.70 1.60 0.40
CA HIS A 40 -18.84 0.15 0.50
C HIS A 40 -18.70 -0.32 1.95
N PHE A 41 -17.68 0.14 2.67
CA PHE A 41 -17.47 -0.15 4.09
C PHE A 41 -18.68 0.23 4.94
N MET A 42 -19.23 1.44 4.75
CA MET A 42 -20.41 1.89 5.49
C MET A 42 -21.64 1.02 5.21
N LYS A 43 -21.80 0.55 3.97
CA LYS A 43 -22.90 -0.36 3.60
C LYS A 43 -22.75 -1.74 4.24
N GLU A 44 -21.55 -2.30 4.25
CA GLU A 44 -21.27 -3.59 4.90
C GLU A 44 -21.43 -3.50 6.42
N LEU A 45 -20.98 -2.40 7.03
CA LEU A 45 -21.16 -2.14 8.45
C LEU A 45 -22.64 -2.02 8.81
N ALA A 46 -23.42 -1.29 8.03
CA ALA A 46 -24.87 -1.19 8.22
C ALA A 46 -25.54 -2.57 8.09
N HIS A 47 -25.16 -3.36 7.06
CA HIS A 47 -25.64 -4.74 6.89
C HIS A 47 -25.33 -5.63 8.10
N LEU A 48 -24.12 -5.53 8.66
CA LEU A 48 -23.72 -6.29 9.83
C LEU A 48 -24.58 -5.94 11.04
N ILE A 49 -24.81 -4.65 11.30
CA ILE A 49 -25.61 -4.17 12.44
C ILE A 49 -27.08 -4.59 12.28
N GLU A 50 -27.65 -4.44 11.09
CA GLU A 50 -29.05 -4.79 10.82
C GLU A 50 -29.32 -6.29 10.95
N ARG A 51 -28.36 -7.13 10.51
CA ARG A 51 -28.49 -8.59 10.54
C ARG A 51 -28.03 -9.23 11.83
N LEU A 52 -27.34 -8.49 12.71
CA LEU A 52 -26.75 -8.99 13.96
C LEU A 52 -27.67 -9.95 14.75
N PRO A 53 -29.00 -9.70 14.90
CA PRO A 53 -29.87 -10.60 15.65
C PRO A 53 -30.07 -11.99 15.02
N GLN A 54 -29.81 -12.15 13.73
CA GLN A 54 -30.04 -13.39 12.98
C GLN A 54 -28.74 -14.13 12.59
N LEU A 55 -27.57 -13.55 12.89
CA LEU A 55 -26.29 -14.11 12.46
C LEU A 55 -25.72 -15.08 13.49
N GLN A 56 -25.10 -16.15 12.99
CA GLN A 56 -24.29 -17.04 13.81
C GLN A 56 -22.90 -16.43 14.04
N GLU A 57 -22.19 -16.92 15.06
CA GLU A 57 -20.86 -16.41 15.42
C GLU A 57 -19.86 -16.47 14.25
N ALA A 58 -19.90 -17.56 13.46
CA ALA A 58 -19.06 -17.72 12.27
C ALA A 58 -19.34 -16.65 11.21
N ASP A 59 -20.62 -16.31 10.98
CA ASP A 59 -21.01 -15.29 10.00
C ASP A 59 -20.57 -13.90 10.44
N ILE A 60 -20.73 -13.57 11.72
CA ILE A 60 -20.27 -12.30 12.30
C ILE A 60 -18.76 -12.17 12.09
N MET A 61 -18.00 -13.22 12.40
CA MET A 61 -16.55 -13.22 12.21
C MET A 61 -16.17 -13.04 10.73
N LEU A 62 -16.84 -13.72 9.79
CA LEU A 62 -16.57 -13.58 8.36
C LEU A 62 -16.88 -12.17 7.83
N MET A 63 -17.95 -11.53 8.32
CA MET A 63 -18.29 -10.15 7.96
C MET A 63 -17.30 -9.14 8.52
N VAL A 64 -16.92 -9.27 9.79
CA VAL A 64 -15.87 -8.43 10.40
C VAL A 64 -14.56 -8.58 9.63
N LEU A 65 -14.21 -9.80 9.23
CA LEU A 65 -12.99 -10.06 8.46
C LEU A 65 -13.05 -9.42 7.07
N GLY A 66 -14.23 -9.33 6.44
CA GLY A 66 -14.47 -8.56 5.23
C GLY A 66 -14.26 -7.06 5.41
N LEU A 67 -14.78 -6.49 6.51
CA LEU A 67 -14.57 -5.08 6.85
C LEU A 67 -13.09 -4.76 7.07
N ILE A 68 -12.34 -5.65 7.73
CA ILE A 68 -10.89 -5.51 7.91
C ILE A 68 -10.16 -5.51 6.57
N ASP A 69 -10.55 -6.37 5.63
CA ASP A 69 -9.94 -6.44 4.29
C ASP A 69 -10.09 -5.12 3.51
N VAL A 70 -11.29 -4.52 3.54
CA VAL A 70 -11.55 -3.20 2.92
C VAL A 70 -10.64 -2.11 3.51
N VAL A 71 -10.42 -2.13 4.83
CA VAL A 71 -9.51 -1.19 5.51
C VAL A 71 -8.06 -1.43 5.12
N MET A 72 -7.64 -2.69 4.98
CA MET A 72 -6.27 -3.02 4.56
C MET A 72 -5.97 -2.56 3.14
N ILE A 73 -6.88 -2.80 2.19
CA ILE A 73 -6.75 -2.29 0.81
C ILE A 73 -6.69 -0.77 0.80
N SER A 74 -7.54 -0.10 1.60
CA SER A 74 -7.56 1.35 1.73
C SER A 74 -6.23 1.94 2.21
N ASN A 75 -5.60 1.31 3.20
CA ASN A 75 -4.31 1.75 3.71
C ASN A 75 -3.19 1.63 2.65
N LEU A 76 -3.23 0.55 1.86
CA LEU A 76 -2.30 0.37 0.74
C LEU A 76 -2.54 1.42 -0.36
N LEU A 77 -3.81 1.70 -0.70
CA LEU A 77 -4.15 2.73 -1.69
C LEU A 77 -3.61 4.10 -1.29
N ILE A 78 -3.79 4.52 -0.03
CA ILE A 78 -3.25 5.79 0.48
C ILE A 78 -1.73 5.83 0.33
N MET A 79 -1.04 4.74 0.70
CA MET A 79 0.40 4.61 0.56
C MET A 79 0.87 4.76 -0.90
N VAL A 80 0.15 4.14 -1.83
CA VAL A 80 0.44 4.22 -3.28
C VAL A 80 0.18 5.62 -3.83
N ILE A 81 -0.93 6.25 -3.44
CA ILE A 81 -1.32 7.59 -3.91
C ILE A 81 -0.26 8.61 -3.47
N ILE A 82 0.03 8.68 -2.17
CA ILE A 82 0.92 9.72 -1.64
C ILE A 82 2.37 9.44 -2.01
N GLY A 83 2.85 8.20 -1.83
CA GLY A 83 4.22 7.82 -2.19
C GLY A 83 4.48 7.95 -3.69
N GLY A 84 3.50 7.60 -4.53
CA GLY A 84 3.59 7.78 -5.98
C GLY A 84 3.63 9.27 -6.36
N TYR A 85 2.72 10.07 -5.81
CA TYR A 85 2.68 11.51 -6.07
C TYR A 85 3.98 12.22 -5.67
N GLU A 86 4.51 11.91 -4.49
CA GLU A 86 5.77 12.49 -3.99
C GLU A 86 6.97 12.11 -4.88
N THR A 87 7.04 10.84 -5.29
CA THR A 87 8.15 10.30 -6.08
C THR A 87 8.15 10.87 -7.51
N PHE A 88 6.98 10.90 -8.15
CA PHE A 88 6.90 11.08 -9.61
C PHE A 88 6.25 12.38 -10.05
N VAL A 89 5.45 13.05 -9.22
CA VAL A 89 4.77 14.31 -9.61
C VAL A 89 5.43 15.50 -8.92
N SER A 90 5.27 15.64 -7.61
CA SER A 90 5.75 16.80 -6.86
C SER A 90 6.12 16.42 -5.44
N ARG A 91 7.23 16.98 -4.93
CA ARG A 91 7.59 16.83 -3.52
C ARG A 91 6.58 17.58 -2.65
N LEU A 92 6.08 16.90 -1.62
CA LEU A 92 5.19 17.48 -0.63
C LEU A 92 6.05 18.20 0.42
N ASN A 93 6.02 19.54 0.45
CA ASN A 93 6.85 20.34 1.37
C ASN A 93 6.20 20.49 2.75
N ILE A 94 5.99 19.38 3.48
CA ILE A 94 5.23 19.30 4.74
C ILE A 94 6.13 19.19 5.99
N LYS A 95 7.44 19.46 5.84
CA LYS A 95 8.42 19.28 6.93
C LYS A 95 8.10 20.16 8.13
N GLY A 96 7.88 19.55 9.29
CA GLY A 96 7.63 20.24 10.57
C GLY A 96 6.16 20.60 10.82
N HIS A 97 5.22 20.04 10.06
CA HIS A 97 3.80 20.16 10.36
C HIS A 97 3.39 19.13 11.45
N PRO A 98 2.51 19.48 12.41
CA PRO A 98 2.05 18.53 13.43
C PRO A 98 1.44 17.24 12.86
N ASP A 99 0.78 17.36 11.69
CA ASP A 99 0.16 16.25 10.97
C ASP A 99 1.08 15.62 9.89
N GLU A 100 2.38 15.88 9.90
CA GLU A 100 3.33 15.21 9.01
C GLU A 100 3.37 13.70 9.36
N PRO A 101 3.04 12.79 8.43
CA PRO A 101 3.07 11.38 8.76
C PRO A 101 4.53 10.90 8.95
N ASP A 102 4.79 10.11 9.98
CA ASP A 102 6.14 9.59 10.27
C ASP A 102 6.77 8.78 9.12
N TRP A 103 5.93 8.25 8.22
CA TRP A 103 6.38 7.54 7.03
C TRP A 103 6.84 8.46 5.88
N LEU A 104 6.51 9.76 5.94
CA LEU A 104 6.75 10.78 4.90
C LEU A 104 8.01 11.59 5.20
N SER A 105 8.36 11.80 6.47
CA SER A 105 9.56 12.55 6.88
C SER A 105 10.88 11.80 6.57
N HIS A 106 10.82 10.47 6.50
CA HIS A 106 11.94 9.56 6.22
C HIS A 106 11.58 8.55 5.12
N VAL A 107 11.24 9.03 3.92
CA VAL A 107 11.08 8.14 2.76
C VAL A 107 12.45 7.64 2.29
N ASN A 108 13.01 6.69 3.03
CA ASN A 108 14.02 5.79 2.47
C ASN A 108 13.27 4.84 1.54
N ALA A 109 13.67 4.75 0.27
CA ALA A 109 13.04 3.85 -0.70
C ALA A 109 12.94 2.39 -0.18
N ASN A 110 13.84 1.99 0.73
CA ASN A 110 13.80 0.69 1.39
C ASN A 110 12.69 0.57 2.45
N LEU A 111 12.39 1.63 3.22
CA LEU A 111 11.26 1.65 4.16
C LEU A 111 9.91 1.54 3.43
N LEU A 112 9.79 2.15 2.26
CA LEU A 112 8.58 2.08 1.43
C LEU A 112 8.32 0.63 0.95
N LYS A 113 9.38 -0.05 0.46
CA LYS A 113 9.29 -1.45 -0.01
C LYS A 113 8.89 -2.40 1.11
N VAL A 114 9.51 -2.26 2.29
CA VAL A 114 9.20 -3.12 3.45
C VAL A 114 7.75 -2.92 3.92
N LYS A 115 7.26 -1.68 3.99
CA LYS A 115 5.87 -1.39 4.38
C LYS A 115 4.85 -1.95 3.39
N LEU A 116 5.12 -1.85 2.10
CA LEU A 116 4.27 -2.45 1.08
C LEU A 116 4.27 -3.98 1.18
N ALA A 117 5.44 -4.62 1.36
CA ALA A 117 5.54 -6.06 1.53
C ALA A 117 4.77 -6.56 2.77
N MET A 118 4.90 -5.86 3.91
CA MET A 118 4.14 -6.20 5.12
C MET A 118 2.63 -6.05 4.92
N SER A 119 2.20 -5.01 4.21
CA SER A 119 0.78 -4.79 3.90
C SER A 119 0.21 -5.92 3.05
N ILE A 120 0.94 -6.35 2.02
CA ILE A 120 0.53 -7.47 1.15
C ILE A 120 0.46 -8.78 1.93
N ILE A 121 1.45 -9.07 2.77
CA ILE A 121 1.44 -10.25 3.64
C ILE A 121 0.23 -10.21 4.58
N GLY A 122 -0.02 -9.08 5.24
CA GLY A 122 -1.16 -8.91 6.14
C GLY A 122 -2.51 -9.16 5.47
N ILE A 123 -2.73 -8.56 4.29
CA ILE A 123 -3.94 -8.79 3.47
C ILE A 123 -4.10 -10.28 3.14
N SER A 124 -3.01 -10.92 2.70
CA SER A 124 -3.02 -12.34 2.37
C SER A 124 -3.26 -13.24 3.59
N SER A 125 -2.76 -12.89 4.78
CA SER A 125 -3.02 -13.61 6.03
C SER A 125 -4.50 -13.52 6.44
N ILE A 126 -5.12 -12.35 6.31
CA ILE A 126 -6.56 -12.15 6.60
C ILE A 126 -7.42 -13.02 5.69
N HIS A 127 -7.07 -13.09 4.40
CA HIS A 127 -7.74 -13.97 3.45
C HIS A 127 -7.61 -15.45 3.82
N LEU A 128 -6.42 -15.92 4.21
CA LEU A 128 -6.23 -17.28 4.70
C LEU A 128 -7.04 -17.56 5.96
N LEU A 129 -7.12 -16.61 6.89
CA LEU A 129 -7.94 -16.75 8.10
C LEU A 129 -9.43 -16.89 7.74
N LYS A 130 -9.92 -16.13 6.76
CA LYS A 130 -11.30 -16.23 6.25
C LYS A 130 -11.57 -17.62 5.69
N THR A 131 -10.65 -18.13 4.90
CA THR A 131 -10.71 -19.47 4.31
C THR A 131 -10.66 -20.55 5.37
N PHE A 132 -9.82 -20.40 6.40
CA PHE A 132 -9.73 -21.34 7.51
C PHE A 132 -11.03 -21.41 8.32
N ILE A 133 -11.67 -20.28 8.58
CA ILE A 133 -12.96 -20.21 9.27
C ILE A 133 -14.07 -20.91 8.46
N ASN A 134 -14.03 -20.79 7.13
CA ASN A 134 -15.03 -21.36 6.23
C ASN A 134 -14.55 -22.65 5.54
N VAL A 135 -13.61 -23.39 6.15
CA VAL A 135 -12.87 -24.50 5.51
C VAL A 135 -13.79 -25.62 5.03
N GLU A 136 -14.87 -25.91 5.75
CA GLU A 136 -15.81 -26.99 5.42
C GLU A 136 -16.59 -26.72 4.12
N ASN A 137 -16.66 -25.45 3.69
CA ASN A 137 -17.40 -25.02 2.51
C ASN A 137 -16.48 -24.69 1.32
N LEU A 138 -15.19 -25.00 1.40
CA LEU A 138 -14.20 -24.62 0.40
C LEU A 138 -13.51 -25.83 -0.22
N ASP A 139 -13.21 -25.72 -1.51
CA ASP A 139 -12.45 -26.73 -2.24
C ASP A 139 -11.01 -26.82 -1.69
N GLU A 140 -10.54 -28.04 -1.44
CA GLU A 140 -9.18 -28.33 -0.96
C GLU A 140 -8.12 -27.66 -1.84
N LYS A 141 -8.34 -27.66 -3.17
CA LYS A 141 -7.44 -27.02 -4.13
C LYS A 141 -7.32 -25.52 -3.87
N THR A 142 -8.39 -24.86 -3.46
CA THR A 142 -8.38 -23.43 -3.13
C THR A 142 -7.53 -23.16 -1.88
N LEU A 143 -7.69 -23.98 -0.84
CA LEU A 143 -6.89 -23.92 0.39
C LEU A 143 -5.40 -24.10 0.12
N ILE A 144 -5.03 -25.09 -0.70
CA ILE A 144 -3.63 -25.37 -1.07
C ILE A 144 -3.03 -24.17 -1.82
N TRP A 145 -3.71 -23.66 -2.85
CA TRP A 145 -3.17 -22.53 -3.63
C TRP A 145 -3.04 -21.25 -2.82
N GLN A 146 -4.02 -20.93 -1.97
CA GLN A 146 -3.93 -19.76 -1.10
C GLN A 146 -2.75 -19.88 -0.13
N THR A 147 -2.54 -21.06 0.44
CA THR A 147 -1.39 -21.32 1.33
C THR A 147 -0.07 -21.16 0.59
N ILE A 148 0.05 -21.72 -0.61
CA ILE A 148 1.26 -21.61 -1.45
C ILE A 148 1.55 -20.15 -1.81
N ILE A 149 0.53 -19.38 -2.23
CA ILE A 149 0.68 -17.97 -2.58
C ILE A 149 1.13 -17.16 -1.36
N HIS A 150 0.56 -17.43 -0.18
CA HIS A 150 0.96 -16.75 1.04
C HIS A 150 2.42 -17.02 1.42
N MET A 151 2.85 -18.28 1.31
CA MET A 151 4.25 -18.65 1.53
C MET A 151 5.19 -17.96 0.52
N ALA A 152 4.76 -17.79 -0.73
CA ALA A 152 5.51 -17.03 -1.73
C ALA A 152 5.65 -15.54 -1.36
N PHE A 153 4.61 -14.91 -0.81
CA PHE A 153 4.68 -13.53 -0.32
C PHE A 153 5.64 -13.39 0.87
N ILE A 154 5.57 -14.30 1.84
CA ILE A 154 6.51 -14.32 2.98
C ILE A 154 7.95 -14.47 2.47
N ALA A 155 8.21 -15.44 1.58
CA ALA A 155 9.53 -15.67 1.01
C ALA A 155 10.05 -14.44 0.25
N SER A 156 9.17 -13.74 -0.47
CA SER A 156 9.51 -12.50 -1.18
C SER A 156 9.88 -11.37 -0.21
N ALA A 157 9.13 -11.18 0.87
CA ALA A 157 9.45 -10.16 1.87
C ALA A 157 10.77 -10.44 2.62
N VAL A 158 11.02 -11.71 2.96
CA VAL A 158 12.29 -12.13 3.56
C VAL A 158 13.46 -11.85 2.62
N SER A 159 13.27 -12.13 1.33
CA SER A 159 14.28 -11.86 0.30
C SER A 159 14.57 -10.36 0.16
N ILE A 160 13.55 -9.50 0.18
CA ILE A 160 13.71 -8.03 0.16
C ILE A 160 14.48 -7.56 1.40
N ALA A 161 14.09 -8.01 2.59
CA ALA A 161 14.77 -7.65 3.84
C ALA A 161 16.24 -8.11 3.86
N TRP A 162 16.51 -9.30 3.31
CA TRP A 162 17.86 -9.84 3.22
C TRP A 162 18.74 -9.05 2.25
N ILE A 163 18.22 -8.69 1.07
CA ILE A 163 18.91 -7.83 0.09
C ILE A 163 19.23 -6.46 0.71
N ASP A 164 18.25 -5.83 1.36
CA ASP A 164 18.43 -4.53 2.01
C ASP A 164 19.51 -4.59 3.10
N ARG A 165 19.56 -5.68 3.89
CA ARG A 165 20.60 -5.91 4.90
C ARG A 165 21.99 -6.01 4.26
N ILE A 166 22.14 -6.79 3.19
CA ILE A 166 23.43 -6.95 2.49
C ILE A 166 23.90 -5.61 1.91
N MET A 167 23.00 -4.87 1.25
CA MET A 167 23.34 -3.57 0.66
C MET A 167 23.73 -2.53 1.71
N SER A 168 23.11 -2.56 2.90
CA SER A 168 23.45 -1.65 4.00
C SER A 168 24.84 -1.91 4.61
N HIS A 169 25.36 -3.14 4.55
CA HIS A 169 26.67 -3.51 5.09
C HIS A 169 27.84 -3.24 4.13
N SER A 170 27.58 -2.94 2.85
CA SER A 170 28.60 -2.62 1.85
C SER A 170 29.03 -1.14 1.83
N GLY A 171 28.54 -0.33 2.79
CA GLY A 171 28.79 1.11 2.88
C GLY A 171 29.67 1.55 4.06
N ALA A 172 30.64 0.74 4.50
CA ALA A 172 31.65 1.20 5.45
C ALA A 172 32.62 2.18 4.75
N PRO A 173 32.86 3.40 5.28
CA PRO A 173 33.83 4.31 4.69
C PRO A 173 35.23 3.71 4.86
N LYS A 174 35.99 3.67 3.76
CA LYS A 174 37.45 3.54 3.85
C LYS A 174 37.97 4.77 4.58
N ALA A 175 38.28 4.63 5.87
CA ALA A 175 39.24 5.50 6.52
C ALA A 175 40.62 5.11 5.99
N HIS A 176 41.24 6.02 5.25
CA HIS A 176 42.66 6.40 5.24
C HIS A 176 42.98 7.23 3.99
#